data_AF-A0AAV3UD53-F1
#
_entry.id   AF-A0AAV3UD53-F1
#
_cell.length_a   1.000
_cell.length_b   1.000
_cell.length_c   1.000
_cell.angle_alpha   90.00
_cell.angle_beta   90.00
_cell.angle_gamma   90.00
#
_symmetry.space_group_name_H-M   'P 1'
#
loop_
_entity.id
_entity.type
_entity.pdbx_description
1 polymer ?
#
loop_
_entity_poly.entity_id
_entity_poly.type
_entity_poly.pdbx_seq_one_letter_code
_entity_poly.pdbx_strand_id
1 'polypeptide(L)' 'MVRTTDESENGDNDDSDSENGKQMGVGMGLGLALGVAIGAAMDNLATGIALGVVFGVAFGAGLSGRD' A
#
# COMPACT_ATOMS: atom_id res chain seq x y z
N MET A 1 -11.15 -0.32 -38.15
CA MET A 1 -11.82 -0.67 -36.89
C MET A 1 -10.74 -0.88 -35.84
N VAL A 2 -10.42 0.18 -35.09
CA VAL A 2 -9.39 0.19 -34.05
C VAL A 2 -10.00 -0.46 -32.81
N ARG A 3 -9.39 -1.54 -32.33
CA ARG A 3 -9.72 -2.11 -31.02
C ARG A 3 -8.91 -1.32 -30.00
N THR A 4 -9.57 -0.39 -29.31
CA THR A 4 -9.05 0.16 -28.06
C THR A 4 -9.16 -0.94 -27.03
N THR A 5 -8.01 -1.42 -26.56
CA THR A 5 -7.93 -2.18 -25.32
C THR A 5 -8.20 -1.17 -24.20
N ASP A 6 -9.35 -1.33 -23.57
CA ASP A 6 -9.75 -0.63 -22.36
C ASP A 6 -8.78 -1.03 -21.24
N GLU A 7 -7.97 -0.08 -20.77
CA GLU A 7 -7.23 -0.22 -19.52
C GLU A 7 -8.25 -0.19 -18.38
N SER A 8 -8.82 -1.35 -18.07
CA SER A 8 -9.46 -1.57 -16.79
C SER A 8 -8.35 -1.60 -15.75
N GLU A 9 -8.08 -0.45 -15.12
CA GLU A 9 -7.45 -0.37 -13.80
C GLU A 9 -8.29 -1.23 -12.84
N ASN A 10 -7.94 -2.51 -12.77
CA ASN A 10 -8.50 -3.46 -11.82
C ASN A 10 -7.86 -3.19 -10.46
N GLY A 11 -8.23 -2.06 -9.86
CA GLY A 11 -8.08 -1.83 -8.43
C GLY A 11 -9.11 -2.66 -7.70
N ASP A 12 -8.87 -3.97 -7.61
CA ASP A 12 -9.54 -4.86 -6.66
C ASP A 12 -9.25 -4.31 -5.25
N ASN A 13 -10.10 -3.39 -4.80
CA ASN A 13 -10.27 -3.08 -3.39
C ASN A 13 -11.04 -4.26 -2.81
N ASP A 14 -10.30 -5.34 -2.59
CA ASP A 14 -10.79 -6.54 -1.93
C ASP A 14 -11.03 -6.18 -0.45
N ASP A 15 -12.24 -5.65 -0.18
CA ASP A 15 -12.85 -5.54 1.13
C ASP A 15 -13.14 -6.95 1.67
N SER A 16 -12.09 -7.74 1.85
CA SER A 16 -12.14 -9.01 2.55
C SER A 16 -12.29 -8.73 4.04
N ASP A 17 -13.51 -8.93 4.55
CA ASP A 17 -13.91 -8.94 5.96
C ASP A 17 -13.23 -10.09 6.74
N SER A 18 -11.91 -10.01 6.84
CA SER A 18 -11.10 -10.70 7.83
C SER A 18 -10.43 -9.62 8.66
N GLU A 19 -10.78 -9.49 9.94
CA GLU A 19 -10.23 -8.47 10.85
C GLU A 19 -8.70 -8.39 10.76
N ASN A 20 -8.05 -9.53 10.50
CA ASN A 20 -6.60 -9.64 10.34
C ASN A 20 -6.07 -9.10 9.01
N GLY A 21 -6.79 -9.33 7.90
CA GLY A 21 -6.40 -8.83 6.57
C GLY A 21 -6.60 -7.32 6.43
N LYS A 22 -7.63 -6.77 7.06
CA LYS A 22 -7.96 -5.34 7.01
C LYS A 22 -6.88 -4.48 7.66
N GLN A 23 -6.31 -4.95 8.77
CA GLN A 23 -5.22 -4.28 9.49
C GLN A 23 -3.92 -4.24 8.66
N MET A 24 -3.61 -5.33 7.96
CA MET A 24 -2.46 -5.41 7.04
C MET A 24 -2.64 -4.47 5.84
N GLY A 25 -3.84 -4.41 5.25
CA GLY A 25 -4.16 -3.51 4.14
C GLY A 25 -4.04 -2.03 4.53
N VAL A 26 -4.55 -1.67 5.71
CA VAL A 26 -4.43 -0.30 6.25
C VAL A 26 -2.97 0.07 6.49
N GLY A 27 -2.17 -0.82 7.08
CA GLY A 27 -0.74 -0.60 7.28
C GLY A 27 -0.01 -0.32 5.97
N MET A 28 -0.22 -1.16 4.95
CA MET A 28 0.39 -0.98 3.63
C MET A 28 -0.05 0.31 2.93
N GLY A 29 -1.34 0.63 2.93
CA GLY A 29 -1.85 1.86 2.32
C GLY A 29 -1.23 3.12 2.95
N LEU A 30 -1.16 3.17 4.29
CA LEU A 30 -0.57 4.29 5.01
C LEU A 30 0.94 4.38 4.80
N GLY A 31 1.63 3.25 4.88
CA GLY A 31 3.07 3.17 4.67
C GLY A 31 3.48 3.61 3.27
N LEU A 32 2.79 3.13 2.23
CA LEU A 32 3.05 3.53 0.85
C LEU A 32 2.72 5.01 0.60
N ALA A 33 1.59 5.52 1.09
CA ALA A 33 1.24 6.93 0.93
C ALA A 33 2.29 7.86 1.57
N LEU A 34 2.74 7.56 2.80
CA LEU A 34 3.81 8.32 3.45
C LEU A 34 5.15 8.15 2.72
N GLY A 35 5.51 6.92 2.37
CA GLY A 35 6.78 6.61 1.72
C GLY A 35 6.92 7.30 0.38
N VAL A 36 5.86 7.31 -0.43
CA VAL A 36 5.80 8.04 -1.71
C VAL A 36 5.89 9.54 -1.47
N ALA A 37 5.15 10.11 -0.52
CA ALA A 37 5.20 11.54 -0.22
C ALA A 37 6.60 12.00 0.23
N ILE A 38 7.25 11.22 1.10
CA ILE A 38 8.61 11.51 1.59
C ILE A 38 9.64 11.30 0.46
N GLY A 39 9.53 10.21 -0.30
CA GLY A 39 10.41 9.93 -1.43
C GLY A 39 10.33 10.99 -2.52
N ALA A 40 9.12 11.48 -2.81
CA ALA A 40 8.91 12.59 -3.73
C ALA A 40 9.51 13.89 -3.19
N ALA A 41 9.39 14.17 -1.90
CA ALA A 41 10.02 15.35 -1.27
C ALA A 41 11.56 15.29 -1.27
N MET A 42 12.13 14.09 -1.22
CA MET A 42 13.58 13.84 -1.23
C MET A 42 14.16 13.67 -2.65
N ASP A 43 13.34 13.77 -3.70
CA ASP A 43 13.74 13.43 -5.08
C ASP A 43 14.30 11.99 -5.21
N ASN A 44 13.92 11.11 -4.28
CA ASN A 44 14.43 9.74 -4.19
C ASN A 44 13.31 8.76 -3.84
N LEU A 45 12.53 8.40 -4.87
CA LEU A 45 11.38 7.53 -4.72
C LEU A 45 11.78 6.11 -4.28
N ALA A 46 12.96 5.63 -4.67
CA ALA A 46 13.47 4.32 -4.25
C ALA A 46 13.59 4.22 -2.72
N THR A 47 14.18 5.24 -2.09
CA THR A 47 14.30 5.29 -0.63
C THR A 47 12.93 5.49 0.03
N GLY A 48 12.09 6.36 -0.53
CA GLY A 48 10.73 6.58 0.00
C GLY A 48 9.86 5.32 0.00
N ILE A 49 9.83 4.59 -1.11
CA ILE A 49 9.10 3.32 -1.23
C ILE A 49 9.66 2.28 -0.26
N ALA A 50 10.99 2.15 -0.16
CA ALA A 50 11.61 1.21 0.78
C ALA A 50 11.20 1.49 2.24
N LEU A 51 11.24 2.77 2.65
CA LEU A 51 10.79 3.19 3.97
C LEU A 51 9.28 2.98 4.16
N GLY A 52 8.48 3.31 3.14
CA GLY A 52 7.04 3.14 3.17
C GLY A 52 6.62 1.69 3.34
N VAL A 53 7.29 0.76 2.64
CA VAL A 53 7.04 -0.69 2.80
C VAL A 53 7.46 -1.17 4.18
N VAL A 54 8.63 -0.77 4.69
CA VAL A 54 9.07 -1.14 6.05
C VAL A 54 8.06 -0.69 7.11
N PHE A 55 7.61 0.58 7.03
CA PHE A 55 6.61 1.10 7.96
C PHE A 55 5.23 0.44 7.75
N GLY A 56 4.83 0.22 6.50
CA GLY A 56 3.54 -0.41 6.21
C GLY A 56 3.44 -1.84 6.72
N VAL A 57 4.50 -2.62 6.56
CA VAL A 57 4.63 -3.96 7.16
C VAL A 57 4.67 -3.86 8.68
N ALA A 58 5.47 -2.95 9.26
CA ALA A 58 5.59 -2.83 10.72
C ALA A 58 4.26 -2.47 11.39
N PHE A 59 3.48 -1.55 10.80
CA PHE A 59 2.15 -1.20 11.30
C PHE A 59 1.13 -2.31 11.04
N GLY A 60 1.11 -2.88 9.83
CA GLY A 60 0.20 -3.97 9.48
C GLY A 60 0.40 -5.21 10.35
N ALA A 61 1.66 -5.66 10.50
CA ALA A 61 2.01 -6.80 11.34
C ALA A 61 1.89 -6.50 12.85
N GLY A 62 2.18 -5.27 13.28
CA GLY A 62 2.07 -4.86 14.68
C GLY A 62 0.63 -4.75 15.19
N LEU A 63 -0.32 -4.44 14.30
CA LEU A 63 -1.75 -4.45 14.59
C LEU A 63 -2.30 -5.88 14.60
N SER A 64 -1.93 -6.72 13.62
CA SER A 64 -2.37 -8.12 13.53
C SER A 64 -1.79 -9.04 14.60
N GLY A 65 -0.67 -8.68 15.23
CA GLY A 65 0.00 -9.51 16.24
C GLY A 65 -0.55 -9.35 17.66
N ARG A 66 -1.63 -8.59 17.86
CA ARG A 66 -2.22 -8.36 19.18
C ARG A 66 -3.53 -9.12 19.34
N ASP A 67 -3.42 -10.44 19.44
CA ASP A 67 -4.43 -11.37 19.95
C ASP A 67 -3.97 -11.92 21.31
#